data_AF-A0A959X2T6-F1
#
_entry.id   AF-A0A959X2T6-F1
#
_cell.length_a   1.000
_cell.length_b   1.000
_cell.length_c   1.000
_cell.angle_alpha   90.00
_cell.angle_beta   90.00
_cell.angle_gamma   90.00
#
_symmetry.space_group_name_H-M   'P 1'
#
loop_
_entity.id
_entity.type
_entity.pdbx_description
1 polymer ?
#
loop_
_entity_poly.entity_id
_entity_poly.type
_entity_poly.pdbx_seq_one_letter_code
_entity_poly.pdbx_strand_id
1 'polypeptide(L)' 'SAYAPENTIPAFELALAMGADGIELDVQRSADGHVVVIHDVTINRTSNGVGKVVS' A
#
# COMPACT_ATOMS: atom_id res chain seq x y z
N SER A 1 -9.71 -0.22 3.66
CA SER A 1 -9.73 -0.54 2.21
C SER A 1 -10.93 -1.41 1.79
N ALA A 2 -12.14 -1.19 2.32
CA ALA A 2 -13.25 -2.14 2.15
C ALA A 2 -13.73 -2.36 0.70
N TYR A 3 -13.42 -1.43 -0.21
CA TYR A 3 -13.98 -1.40 -1.57
C TYR A 3 -12.93 -1.51 -2.69
N ALA A 4 -11.64 -1.47 -2.36
CA ALA A 4 -10.53 -1.53 -3.31
C ALA A 4 -9.26 -2.05 -2.61
N PRO A 5 -8.29 -2.66 -3.34
CA PRO A 5 -7.06 -3.18 -2.73
C PRO A 5 -6.33 -2.14 -1.89
N GLU A 6 -5.98 -2.49 -0.65
CA GLU A 6 -5.35 -1.57 0.29
C GLU A 6 -4.04 -0.95 -0.24
N ASN A 7 -3.72 0.26 0.21
CA ASN A 7 -2.44 0.92 -0.09
C ASN A 7 -2.12 1.03 -1.60
N THR A 8 -3.16 1.18 -2.43
CA THR A 8 -3.03 1.38 -3.89
C THR A 8 -3.64 2.72 -4.32
N ILE A 9 -3.13 3.28 -5.42
CA ILE A 9 -3.69 4.51 -6.02
C ILE A 9 -5.20 4.38 -6.29
N PRO A 10 -5.73 3.28 -6.87
CA PRO A 10 -7.17 3.12 -7.04
C PRO A 10 -7.98 3.19 -5.74
N ALA A 11 -7.45 2.68 -4.63
CA ALA A 11 -8.13 2.81 -3.34
C ALA A 11 -8.14 4.25 -2.81
N PHE A 12 -7.06 5.00 -3.04
CA PHE A 12 -6.97 6.41 -2.67
C PHE A 12 -7.87 7.29 -3.55
N GLU A 13 -7.90 7.04 -4.86
CA GLU A 13 -8.81 7.71 -5.79
C GLU A 13 -10.27 7.44 -5.44
N LEU A 14 -10.60 6.20 -5.06
CA LEU A 14 -11.95 5.85 -4.61
C LEU A 14 -12.31 6.56 -3.30
N ALA A 15 -11.39 6.64 -2.33
CA ALA A 15 -11.62 7.38 -1.09
C ALA A 15 -11.90 8.86 -1.36
N LEU A 16 -11.13 9.48 -2.26
CA LEU A 16 -11.36 10.86 -2.69
C LEU A 16 -12.73 11.01 -3.39
N ALA A 17 -13.08 10.11 -4.30
CA ALA A 17 -14.37 10.13 -4.98
C ALA A 17 -15.56 9.92 -4.02
N MET A 18 -15.35 9.21 -2.92
CA MET A 18 -16.33 9.02 -1.84
C MET A 18 -16.40 10.20 -0.86
N GLY A 19 -15.59 11.24 -1.06
CA GLY A 19 -15.60 12.45 -0.23
C GLY A 19 -14.86 12.32 1.10
N ALA A 20 -13.88 11.41 1.20
CA ALA A 20 -13.03 11.34 2.38
C ALA A 20 -12.17 12.61 2.52
N ASP A 21 -12.04 13.12 3.76
CA ASP A 21 -11.21 14.30 4.07
C ASP A 21 -9.70 14.02 4.01
N GLY A 22 -9.32 12.75 4.04
CA GLY A 22 -7.93 12.32 4.01
C GLY A 22 -7.80 10.82 3.78
N ILE A 23 -6.56 10.41 3.56
CA ILE A 23 -6.16 9.00 3.45
C ILE A 23 -5.08 8.71 4.49
N GLU A 24 -5.06 7.48 4.98
CA GLU A 24 -3.99 6.92 5.79
C GLU A 24 -3.24 5.89 4.92
N LEU A 25 -1.92 5.82 5.11
CA LEU A 25 -1.05 4.91 4.37
C LEU A 25 0.17 4.54 5.22
N ASP A 26 0.68 3.34 4.98
CA ASP A 26 1.89 2.83 5.61
C ASP A 26 3.08 2.91 4.64
N VAL A 27 4.24 3.32 5.14
CA VAL A 27 5.48 3.36 4.35
C VAL A 27 6.54 2.41 4.87
N GLN A 28 7.27 1.81 3.93
CA GLN A 28 8.49 1.05 4.18
C GLN A 28 9.58 1.46 3.19
N ARG A 29 10.80 0.96 3.41
CA ARG A 29 11.95 1.18 2.53
C ARG A 29 12.18 -0.09 1.69
N SER A 30 12.39 0.05 0.38
CA SER A 30 12.79 -1.07 -0.49
C SER A 30 14.28 -1.42 -0.35
N ALA A 31 14.66 -2.56 -0.92
CA ALA A 31 16.06 -3.01 -1.04
C ALA A 31 17.02 -1.94 -1.57
N ASP A 32 16.60 -1.22 -2.61
CA ASP A 32 17.35 -0.15 -3.27
C ASP A 32 17.14 1.23 -2.62
N GLY A 33 16.40 1.30 -1.52
CA GLY A 33 16.31 2.45 -0.63
C GLY A 33 15.19 3.45 -0.93
N HIS A 34 14.27 3.12 -1.84
CA HIS A 34 13.09 3.93 -2.12
C HIS A 34 12.01 3.76 -1.03
N VAL A 35 11.21 4.80 -0.83
CA VAL A 35 10.00 4.72 0.00
C VAL A 35 8.89 4.07 -0.82
N VAL A 36 8.27 3.02 -0.27
CA VAL A 36 7.18 2.26 -0.88
C VAL A 36 5.99 2.17 0.07
N VAL A 37 4.78 2.07 -0.47
CA VAL A 37 3.54 2.02 0.33
C VAL A 37 3.11 0.57 0.53
N ILE A 38 3.26 0.05 1.74
CA ILE A 38 2.85 -1.30 2.14
C ILE A 38 2.88 -1.45 3.66
N HIS A 39 1.82 -2.02 4.22
CA HIS A 39 1.68 -2.27 5.66
C HIS A 39 2.59 -3.42 6.13
N ASP A 40 2.48 -4.58 5.50
CA ASP A 40 3.16 -5.80 5.94
C ASP A 40 4.66 -5.76 5.62
N VAL A 41 5.50 -6.31 6.49
CA VAL A 41 6.96 -6.43 6.24
C VAL A 41 7.33 -7.38 5.08
N THR A 42 6.33 -8.09 4.54
CA THR A 42 6.44 -8.98 3.37
C THR A 42 5.35 -8.68 2.34
N ILE A 43 5.62 -8.95 1.07
CA ILE A 43 4.68 -8.71 -0.03
C ILE A 43 3.64 -9.82 -0.23
N ASN A 44 3.68 -10.88 0.60
CA ASN A 44 2.97 -12.14 0.37
C ASN A 44 1.44 -12.02 0.36
N ARG A 45 0.87 -11.15 1.20
CA ARG A 45 -0.60 -11.06 1.39
C ARG A 45 -1.29 -10.20 0.33
N THR A 46 -0.62 -9.15 -0.15
CA THR A 46 -1.23 -8.08 -0.95
C THR A 46 -0.67 -8.00 -2.37
N SER A 47 0.22 -8.92 -2.74
CA SER A 47 0.77 -9.03 -4.10
C SER A 47 0.80 -10.49 -4.57
N ASN A 48 1.19 -10.70 -5.83
CA ASN A 48 1.47 -12.01 -6.39
C ASN A 48 2.92 -12.49 -6.16
N GLY A 49 3.75 -11.69 -5.48
CA GLY A 49 5.13 -12.02 -5.15
C GLY A 49 5.27 -12.61 -3.74
N VAL A 50 6.48 -13.08 -3.42
CA VAL A 50 6.83 -13.59 -2.08
C VAL A 50 8.18 -13.00 -1.67
N GLY A 51 8.29 -12.53 -0.43
CA GLY A 51 9.54 -12.01 0.12
C GLY A 51 9.34 -10.81 1.05
N LYS A 52 10.45 -10.37 1.67
CA LYS A 52 10.48 -9.15 2.48
C LYS A 52 10.49 -7.92 1.59
N VAL A 53 9.94 -6.82 2.10
CA VAL A 53 10.02 -5.50 1.46
C VAL A 53 11.46 -4.95 1.51
N VAL A 54 12.10 -5.14 2.66
CA VAL A 54 13.54 -4.94 2.87
C VAL A 54 14.29 -6.25 2.65
N SER A 55 15.03 -6.38 1.55
CA SER A 55 15.91 -7.52 1.29
C SER A 55 17.21 -7.09 0.62
#